data_AF-W2QLF2-F1
#
_entry.id   AF-W2QLF2-F1
#
_cell.length_a   1.000
_cell.length_b   1.000
_cell.length_c   1.000
_cell.angle_alpha   90.00
_cell.angle_beta   90.00
_cell.angle_gamma   90.00
#
_symmetry.space_group_name_H-M   'P 1'
#
loop_
_entity.id
_entity.type
_entity.pdbx_description
1 polymer ?
#
loop_
_entity_poly.entity_id
_entity_poly.type
_entity_poly.pdbx_seq_one_letter_code
_entity_poly.pdbx_strand_id
1 'polypeptide(L)'
;MEWRGDALQIYFAHMKNDQALRIFWACNDFDGTDLLFPGNNQYERFQKSLQRILTQQDVAAELSRQRLKATELGTHSMRKGAATFCSSGSTVCPSSTAVHLRAGWSLGGVQNTYLRYEAAGDKHVGRTVAGLPTESSQFSILAPHFEDHEEWVKTGVKLMFPGIPERLEFVAEYC
;
A
#
# COMPACT_ATOMS: atom_id res chain seq x y z
N MET A 1 11.40 10.05 14.17
CA MET A 1 10.21 10.75 14.69
C MET A 1 10.73 11.81 15.63
N GLU A 2 10.34 13.06 15.46
CA GLU A 2 10.74 14.16 16.32
C GLU A 2 9.53 15.07 16.54
N TRP A 3 9.41 15.60 17.75
CA TRP A 3 8.43 16.64 18.08
C TRP A 3 9.04 18.00 17.77
N ARG A 4 8.34 18.83 16.98
CA ARG A 4 8.67 20.25 16.82
C ARG A 4 7.47 21.10 17.18
N GLY A 5 7.52 21.70 18.37
CA GLY A 5 6.37 22.40 18.94
C GLY A 5 5.20 21.44 19.16
N ASP A 6 3.99 21.88 18.82
CA ASP A 6 2.75 21.15 19.07
C ASP A 6 2.36 20.19 17.92
N ALA A 7 3.25 20.00 16.94
CA ALA A 7 3.05 19.12 15.80
C ALA A 7 4.04 17.95 15.80
N LEU A 8 3.52 16.74 15.65
CA LEU A 8 4.32 15.55 15.42
C LEU A 8 4.83 15.56 13.97
N GLN A 9 6.11 15.83 13.78
CA GLN A 9 6.73 15.77 12.46
C GLN A 9 7.03 14.30 12.12
N ILE A 10 6.10 13.67 11.41
CA ILE A 10 6.30 12.37 10.79
C ILE A 10 7.15 12.60 9.53
N TYR A 11 8.44 12.27 9.61
CA TYR A 11 9.25 12.13 8.42
C TYR A 11 8.64 11.00 7.59
N PHE A 12 8.01 11.32 6.46
CA PHE A 12 7.58 10.35 5.43
C PHE A 12 8.82 9.74 4.75
N ALA A 13 9.62 9.05 5.53
CA ALA A 13 10.63 8.14 5.02
C ALA A 13 9.92 6.80 4.78
N HIS A 14 9.55 6.55 3.53
CA HIS A 14 9.44 5.18 3.00
C HIS A 14 8.27 4.35 3.59
N MET A 15 7.03 4.64 3.20
CA MET A 15 5.91 3.72 3.49
C MET A 15 6.02 2.46 2.62
N LYS A 16 6.28 1.32 3.28
CA LYS A 16 6.63 0.03 2.67
C LYS A 16 5.43 -0.85 2.26
N ASN A 17 4.17 -0.41 2.39
CA ASN A 17 2.96 -1.19 2.05
C ASN A 17 1.70 -0.30 1.89
N ASP A 18 1.68 0.59 0.90
CA ASP A 18 0.52 1.44 0.53
C ASP A 18 -0.79 0.63 0.31
N GLN A 19 -0.73 -0.46 -0.44
CA GLN A 19 -1.90 -1.30 -0.76
C GLN A 19 -2.54 -2.00 0.46
N ALA A 20 -1.74 -2.42 1.45
CA ALA A 20 -2.27 -3.09 2.64
C ALA A 20 -2.89 -2.10 3.64
N LEU A 21 -2.38 -0.86 3.68
CA LEU A 21 -2.95 0.21 4.51
C LEU A 21 -4.35 0.59 4.02
N ARG A 22 -4.52 0.78 2.70
CA ARG A 22 -5.83 1.04 2.09
C ARG A 22 -6.86 -0.03 2.46
N ILE A 23 -6.54 -1.31 2.23
CA ILE A 23 -7.45 -2.42 2.55
C ILE A 23 -7.74 -2.46 4.05
N PHE A 24 -6.75 -2.22 4.90
CA PHE A 24 -6.97 -2.18 6.33
C PHE A 24 -7.95 -1.07 6.72
N TRP A 25 -7.77 0.16 6.24
CA TRP A 25 -8.66 1.28 6.53
C TRP A 25 -10.06 1.11 5.95
N ALA A 26 -10.20 0.46 4.80
CA ALA A 26 -11.52 0.15 4.25
C ALA A 26 -12.26 -0.93 5.06
N CYS A 27 -11.54 -1.78 5.81
CA CYS A 27 -12.10 -2.94 6.49
C CYS A 27 -12.13 -2.84 8.02
N ASN A 28 -11.65 -1.74 8.63
CA ASN A 28 -11.56 -1.60 10.08
C ASN A 28 -11.98 -0.20 10.54
N ASP A 29 -12.69 -0.14 11.66
CA ASP A 29 -13.09 1.10 12.30
C ASP A 29 -11.94 1.71 13.12
N PHE A 30 -11.98 3.05 13.25
CA PHE A 30 -11.07 3.81 14.10
C PHE A 30 -11.71 3.98 15.49
N ASP A 31 -10.96 3.70 16.56
CA ASP A 31 -11.46 3.74 17.94
C ASP A 31 -11.25 5.10 18.64
N GLY A 32 -10.93 6.15 17.87
CA GLY A 32 -10.60 7.49 18.36
C GLY A 32 -9.16 7.66 18.87
N THR A 33 -8.37 6.58 19.00
CA THR A 33 -6.96 6.68 19.42
C THR A 33 -6.05 7.26 18.33
N ASP A 34 -4.96 7.93 18.73
CA ASP A 34 -3.95 8.54 17.85
C ASP A 34 -3.12 7.53 17.04
N LEU A 35 -3.45 6.24 17.13
CA LEU A 35 -2.76 5.17 16.46
C LEU A 35 -3.33 4.93 15.06
N LEU A 36 -2.42 4.77 14.08
CA LEU A 36 -2.77 4.37 12.71
C LEU A 36 -3.52 3.03 12.66
N PHE A 37 -3.19 2.15 13.61
CA PHE A 37 -3.82 0.85 13.83
C PHE A 37 -4.22 0.78 15.31
N PRO A 38 -5.48 1.04 15.65
CA PRO A 38 -5.94 1.10 17.04
C PRO A 38 -5.96 -0.27 17.73
N GLY A 39 -5.69 -0.34 19.04
CA GLY A 39 -5.69 -1.60 19.81
C GLY A 39 -4.41 -2.44 19.75
N ASN A 40 -4.51 -3.73 20.10
CA ASN A 40 -3.39 -4.68 20.17
C ASN A 40 -3.49 -5.79 19.11
N ASN A 41 -2.41 -6.54 18.89
CA ASN A 41 -2.34 -7.72 18.01
C ASN A 41 -2.76 -7.44 16.55
N GLN A 42 -2.26 -6.34 15.97
CA GLN A 42 -2.66 -5.87 14.64
C GLN A 42 -2.48 -6.90 13.53
N TYR A 43 -1.39 -7.66 13.57
CA TYR A 43 -1.14 -8.74 12.63
C TYR A 43 -2.25 -9.79 12.65
N GLU A 44 -2.64 -10.24 13.84
CA GLU A 44 -3.67 -11.26 14.01
C GLU A 44 -5.06 -10.73 13.61
N ARG A 45 -5.37 -9.47 13.97
CA ARG A 45 -6.62 -8.82 13.56
C ARG A 45 -6.73 -8.71 12.05
N PHE A 46 -5.70 -8.19 11.39
CA PHE A 46 -5.65 -8.10 9.93
C PHE A 46 -5.75 -9.49 9.28
N GLN A 47 -5.04 -10.48 9.80
CA GLN A 47 -5.14 -11.86 9.33
C GLN A 47 -6.57 -12.41 9.44
N LYS A 48 -7.26 -12.18 10.57
CA LYS A 48 -8.66 -12.60 10.76
C LYS A 48 -9.60 -11.89 9.78
N SER A 49 -9.46 -10.58 9.61
CA SER A 49 -10.26 -9.82 8.64
C SER A 49 -10.04 -10.31 7.21
N LEU A 50 -8.78 -10.54 6.81
CA LEU A 50 -8.43 -11.10 5.51
C LEU A 50 -9.05 -12.49 5.31
N GLN A 51 -8.95 -13.39 6.30
CA GLN A 51 -9.56 -14.71 6.22
C GLN A 51 -11.09 -14.65 6.13
N ARG A 52 -11.73 -13.70 6.82
CA ARG A 52 -13.17 -13.48 6.71
C ARG A 52 -13.58 -13.08 5.29
N ILE A 53 -12.83 -12.20 4.64
CA ILE A 53 -13.10 -11.77 3.25
C ILE A 53 -12.87 -12.94 2.28
N LEU A 54 -11.75 -13.65 2.41
CA LEU A 54 -11.41 -14.77 1.51
C LEU A 54 -12.37 -15.96 1.62
N THR A 55 -13.11 -16.08 2.72
CA THR A 55 -14.11 -17.13 2.93
C THR A 55 -15.54 -16.71 2.57
N GLN A 56 -15.76 -15.46 2.13
CA GLN A 56 -17.05 -15.05 1.56
C GLN A 56 -17.36 -15.86 0.30
N GLN A 57 -18.63 -16.20 0.09
CA GLN A 57 -19.04 -17.18 -0.93
C GLN A 57 -18.68 -16.74 -2.36
N ASP A 58 -18.85 -15.45 -2.65
CA ASP A 58 -18.50 -14.81 -3.92
C ASP A 58 -16.98 -14.81 -4.16
N VAL A 59 -16.19 -14.41 -3.15
CA VAL A 59 -14.73 -14.39 -3.22
C VAL A 59 -14.17 -15.81 -3.35
N ALA A 60 -14.68 -16.75 -2.56
CA ALA A 60 -14.24 -18.15 -2.59
C ALA A 60 -14.58 -18.83 -3.93
N ALA A 61 -15.71 -18.49 -4.54
CA ALA A 61 -16.08 -18.97 -5.88
C ALA A 61 -15.12 -18.45 -6.94
N GLU A 62 -14.76 -17.17 -6.88
CA GLU A 62 -13.79 -16.56 -7.81
C GLU A 62 -12.38 -17.13 -7.63
N LEU A 63 -11.93 -17.32 -6.38
CA LEU A 63 -10.65 -17.99 -6.10
C LEU A 63 -10.63 -19.40 -6.69
N SER A 64 -11.71 -20.16 -6.49
CA SER A 64 -11.84 -21.52 -7.06
C SER A 64 -11.81 -21.51 -8.59
N ARG A 65 -12.45 -20.51 -9.22
CA ARG A 65 -12.41 -20.31 -10.69
C ARG A 65 -10.98 -20.07 -11.19
N GLN A 66 -10.16 -19.37 -10.41
CA GLN A 66 -8.74 -19.13 -10.69
C GLN A 66 -7.81 -20.24 -10.20
N ARG A 67 -8.35 -21.35 -9.68
CA ARG A 67 -7.59 -22.49 -9.11
C ARG A 67 -6.73 -22.11 -7.89
N LEU A 68 -7.18 -21.11 -7.11
CA LEU A 68 -6.55 -20.67 -5.88
C LEU A 68 -7.39 -21.10 -4.68
N LYS A 69 -6.74 -21.44 -3.57
CA LYS A 69 -7.41 -21.69 -2.29
C LYS A 69 -7.18 -20.53 -1.33
N ALA A 70 -8.21 -20.16 -0.57
CA ALA A 70 -8.10 -19.13 0.48
C ALA A 70 -6.99 -19.45 1.51
N THR A 71 -6.72 -20.73 1.76
CA THR A 71 -5.65 -21.18 2.67
C THR A 71 -4.24 -20.92 2.16
N GLU A 72 -4.08 -20.67 0.85
CA GLU A 72 -2.79 -20.35 0.22
C GLU A 72 -2.52 -18.83 0.25
N LEU A 73 -3.54 -18.04 0.63
CA LEU A 73 -3.46 -16.59 0.73
C LEU A 73 -3.36 -16.18 2.19
N GLY A 74 -2.28 -15.47 2.51
CA GLY A 74 -2.04 -14.90 3.83
C GLY A 74 -1.53 -13.47 3.76
N THR A 75 -1.26 -12.91 4.92
CA THR A 75 -0.75 -11.53 5.10
C THR A 75 0.52 -11.28 4.27
N HIS A 76 1.41 -12.26 4.18
CA HIS A 76 2.62 -12.19 3.37
C HIS A 76 2.38 -12.34 1.86
N SER A 77 1.28 -12.97 1.44
CA SER A 77 0.98 -13.24 0.03
C SER A 77 0.80 -11.94 -0.75
N MET A 78 0.27 -10.88 -0.13
CA MET A 78 0.14 -9.56 -0.75
C MET A 78 1.51 -8.99 -1.14
N ARG A 79 2.46 -8.93 -0.20
CA ARG A 79 3.80 -8.38 -0.44
C ARG A 79 4.61 -9.24 -1.41
N LYS A 80 4.53 -10.57 -1.30
CA LYS A 80 5.19 -11.49 -2.23
C LYS A 80 4.60 -11.39 -3.63
N GLY A 81 3.27 -11.41 -3.74
CA GLY A 81 2.54 -11.29 -4.99
C GLY A 81 2.81 -9.97 -5.70
N ALA A 82 2.81 -8.85 -4.97
CA ALA A 82 3.14 -7.54 -5.53
C ALA A 82 4.58 -7.48 -6.08
N ALA A 83 5.56 -8.03 -5.35
CA ALA A 83 6.94 -8.09 -5.82
C ALA A 83 7.10 -8.97 -7.07
N THR A 84 6.45 -10.14 -7.10
CA THR A 84 6.42 -11.01 -8.28
C THR A 84 5.76 -10.30 -9.45
N PHE A 85 4.59 -9.70 -9.25
CA PHE A 85 3.86 -8.97 -10.29
C PHE A 85 4.71 -7.84 -10.89
N CYS A 86 5.40 -7.06 -10.06
CA CYS A 86 6.32 -6.04 -10.56
C CYS A 86 7.46 -6.65 -11.36
N SER A 87 8.05 -7.74 -10.89
CA SER A 87 9.28 -8.30 -11.50
C SER A 87 9.00 -9.13 -12.75
N SER A 88 7.79 -9.69 -12.90
CA SER A 88 7.45 -10.65 -13.96
C SER A 88 6.17 -10.32 -14.74
N GLY A 89 5.51 -9.20 -14.46
CA GLY A 89 4.23 -8.82 -15.10
C GLY A 89 4.37 -8.17 -16.48
N SER A 90 5.56 -7.69 -16.85
CA SER A 90 5.86 -7.10 -18.16
C SER A 90 7.35 -7.28 -18.50
N THR A 91 7.70 -7.15 -19.77
CA THR A 91 9.08 -7.01 -20.24
C THR A 91 9.69 -5.66 -19.86
N VAL A 92 8.85 -4.67 -19.48
CA VAL A 92 9.25 -3.33 -19.01
C VAL A 92 9.13 -3.23 -17.48
N CYS A 93 9.49 -4.30 -16.76
CA CYS A 93 9.39 -4.38 -15.32
C CYS A 93 10.34 -3.39 -14.59
N PRO A 94 9.98 -2.92 -13.38
CA PRO A 94 10.92 -2.17 -12.54
C PRO A 94 12.15 -2.99 -12.18
N SER A 95 13.26 -2.31 -11.88
CA SER A 95 14.48 -2.99 -11.44
C SER A 95 14.22 -3.78 -10.16
N SER A 96 14.86 -4.95 -10.06
CA SER A 96 14.78 -5.77 -8.84
C SER A 96 15.20 -4.95 -7.62
N THR A 97 16.23 -4.11 -7.73
CA THR A 97 16.64 -3.17 -6.68
C THR A 97 15.49 -2.31 -6.19
N ALA A 98 14.74 -1.65 -7.08
CA ALA A 98 13.61 -0.81 -6.70
C ALA A 98 12.50 -1.62 -6.01
N VAL A 99 12.20 -2.82 -6.53
CA VAL A 99 11.20 -3.73 -5.92
C VAL A 99 11.63 -4.15 -4.51
N HIS A 100 12.89 -4.53 -4.32
CA HIS A 100 13.40 -4.95 -3.01
C HIS A 100 13.43 -3.78 -2.01
N LEU A 101 13.88 -2.60 -2.44
CA LEU A 101 13.91 -1.40 -1.60
C LEU A 101 12.49 -0.97 -1.19
N ARG A 102 11.54 -0.92 -2.13
CA ARG A 102 10.12 -0.63 -1.85
C ARG A 102 9.49 -1.68 -0.94
N ALA A 103 9.78 -2.96 -1.19
CA ALA A 103 9.38 -4.02 -0.30
C ALA A 103 10.07 -3.92 1.07
N GLY A 104 11.18 -3.18 1.22
CA GLY A 104 11.95 -3.10 2.47
C GLY A 104 12.76 -4.37 2.75
N TRP A 105 13.20 -5.06 1.70
CA TRP A 105 14.12 -6.20 1.77
C TRP A 105 15.57 -5.72 1.68
N SER A 106 16.45 -6.40 2.42
CA SER A 106 17.90 -6.23 2.25
C SER A 106 18.31 -6.80 0.89
N LEU A 107 19.11 -6.04 0.12
CA LEU A 107 19.68 -6.53 -1.15
C LEU A 107 20.83 -7.52 -0.91
N GLY A 108 21.50 -7.39 0.24
CA GLY A 108 22.59 -8.26 0.66
C GLY A 108 23.96 -7.85 0.10
N GLY A 109 25.00 -8.15 0.89
CA GLY A 109 26.40 -7.99 0.52
C GLY A 109 26.74 -6.62 -0.09
N VAL A 110 27.40 -6.66 -1.24
CA VAL A 110 27.89 -5.49 -1.96
C VAL A 110 26.75 -4.58 -2.45
N GLN A 111 25.57 -5.14 -2.76
CA GLN A 111 24.46 -4.39 -3.33
C GLN A 111 23.89 -3.36 -2.35
N ASN A 112 23.83 -3.68 -1.05
CA ASN A 112 23.39 -2.73 -0.02
C ASN A 112 24.29 -1.48 0.08
N THR A 113 25.56 -1.60 -0.31
CA THR A 113 26.52 -0.50 -0.25
C THR A 113 26.34 0.47 -1.42
N TYR A 114 26.18 -0.09 -2.62
CA TYR A 114 26.22 0.67 -3.88
C TYR A 114 24.86 1.03 -4.44
N LEU A 115 23.82 0.23 -4.16
CA LEU A 115 22.50 0.44 -4.72
C LEU A 115 21.62 1.12 -3.68
N ARG A 116 21.11 2.31 -4.02
CA ARG A 116 20.34 3.18 -3.13
C ARG A 116 18.93 3.39 -3.67
N TYR A 117 18.10 4.00 -2.83
CA TYR A 117 16.76 4.43 -3.21
C TYR A 117 16.86 5.44 -4.35
N GLU A 118 16.08 5.22 -5.40
CA GLU A 118 15.94 6.11 -6.53
C GLU A 118 14.46 6.41 -6.76
N ALA A 119 14.09 7.69 -6.75
CA ALA A 119 12.69 8.11 -6.77
C ALA A 119 11.94 7.66 -8.03
N ALA A 120 12.61 7.64 -9.19
CA ALA A 120 12.00 7.16 -10.43
C ALA A 120 11.68 5.65 -10.38
N GLY A 121 12.58 4.86 -9.79
CA GLY A 121 12.39 3.42 -9.61
C GLY A 121 11.24 3.12 -8.66
N ASP A 122 11.16 3.83 -7.52
CA ASP A 122 10.06 3.66 -6.57
C ASP A 122 8.70 4.03 -7.16
N LYS A 123 8.64 5.13 -7.92
CA LYS A 123 7.43 5.54 -8.65
C LYS A 123 7.00 4.51 -9.69
N HIS A 124 7.95 3.92 -10.43
CA HIS A 124 7.67 2.85 -11.39
C HIS A 124 7.01 1.66 -10.67
N VAL A 125 7.64 1.15 -9.60
CA VAL A 125 7.08 0.06 -8.79
C VAL A 125 5.70 0.42 -8.24
N GLY A 126 5.53 1.62 -7.69
CA GLY A 126 4.25 2.08 -7.12
C GLY A 126 3.11 2.11 -8.11
N ARG A 127 3.37 2.63 -9.31
CA ARG A 127 2.39 2.66 -10.39
C ARG A 127 2.07 1.26 -10.91
N THR A 128 3.08 0.39 -11.02
CA THR A 128 2.88 -1.01 -11.39
C THR A 128 1.98 -1.73 -10.36
N VAL A 129 2.27 -1.65 -9.06
CA VAL A 129 1.42 -2.31 -8.03
C VAL A 129 0.00 -1.71 -7.95
N ALA A 130 -0.18 -0.45 -8.35
CA ALA A 130 -1.50 0.17 -8.46
C ALA A 130 -2.29 -0.30 -9.70
N GLY A 131 -1.70 -1.15 -10.55
CA GLY A 131 -2.35 -1.68 -11.74
C GLY A 131 -2.43 -0.71 -12.92
N LEU A 132 -1.62 0.37 -12.92
CA LEU A 132 -1.61 1.31 -14.04
C LEU A 132 -0.97 0.66 -15.29
N PRO A 133 -1.46 0.98 -16.50
CA PRO A 133 -0.98 0.38 -17.74
C PRO A 133 0.46 0.82 -18.06
N THR A 134 1.43 -0.07 -17.85
CA THR A 134 2.87 0.21 -18.05
C THR A 134 3.22 0.61 -19.48
N GLU A 135 2.45 0.12 -20.45
CA GLU A 135 2.65 0.39 -21.88
C GLU A 135 2.01 1.71 -22.35
N SER A 136 1.32 2.42 -21.45
CA SER A 136 0.70 3.71 -21.77
C SER A 136 1.74 4.82 -21.77
N SER A 137 1.67 5.71 -22.76
CA SER A 137 2.45 6.96 -22.76
C SER A 137 2.12 7.86 -21.56
N GLN A 138 0.96 7.66 -20.94
CA GLN A 138 0.52 8.38 -19.75
C GLN A 138 1.03 7.77 -18.45
N PHE A 139 1.69 6.61 -18.48
CA PHE A 139 2.16 5.93 -17.28
C PHE A 139 3.14 6.76 -16.45
N SER A 140 3.92 7.63 -17.11
CA SER A 140 4.90 8.49 -16.44
C SER A 140 4.31 9.77 -15.84
N ILE A 141 3.05 10.11 -16.17
CA ILE A 141 2.39 11.34 -15.71
C ILE A 141 2.35 11.37 -14.18
N LEU A 142 2.76 12.50 -13.61
CA LEU A 142 2.75 12.72 -12.16
C LEU A 142 1.35 12.41 -11.60
N ALA A 143 1.33 11.86 -10.39
CA ALA A 143 0.06 11.74 -9.68
C ALA A 143 -0.57 13.14 -9.55
N PRO A 144 -1.91 13.24 -9.50
CA PRO A 144 -2.57 14.50 -9.22
C PRO A 144 -1.96 15.15 -7.97
N HIS A 145 -1.61 16.42 -8.09
CA HIS A 145 -1.20 17.25 -6.98
C HIS A 145 -2.38 18.16 -6.68
N PHE A 146 -3.04 17.91 -5.56
CA PHE A 146 -4.13 18.75 -5.10
C PHE A 146 -3.55 19.93 -4.34
N GLU A 147 -4.11 21.12 -4.57
CA GLU A 147 -3.91 22.24 -3.66
C GLU A 147 -4.72 21.97 -2.38
N ASP A 148 -4.26 22.49 -1.24
CA ASP A 148 -4.88 22.19 0.04
C ASP A 148 -6.38 22.53 0.03
N HIS A 149 -7.20 21.56 0.47
CA HIS A 149 -8.62 21.71 0.80
C HIS A 149 -9.66 21.74 -0.35
N GLU A 150 -9.40 21.14 -1.51
CA GLU A 150 -10.48 20.98 -2.50
C GLU A 150 -11.61 20.08 -1.97
N GLU A 151 -12.85 20.59 -1.95
CA GLU A 151 -14.00 19.92 -1.31
C GLU A 151 -14.31 18.55 -1.93
N TRP A 152 -14.05 18.40 -3.22
CA TRP A 152 -14.26 17.15 -3.94
C TRP A 152 -13.21 16.08 -3.57
N VAL A 153 -11.97 16.47 -3.22
CA VAL A 153 -10.93 15.55 -2.72
C VAL A 153 -11.33 15.01 -1.36
N LYS A 154 -11.76 15.90 -0.44
CA LYS A 154 -12.30 15.50 0.87
C LYS A 154 -13.50 14.57 0.75
N THR A 155 -14.40 14.86 -0.19
CA THR A 155 -15.55 14.00 -0.49
C THR A 155 -15.09 12.62 -0.98
N GLY A 156 -14.11 12.56 -1.88
CA GLY A 156 -13.53 11.31 -2.37
C GLY A 156 -12.86 10.49 -1.26
N VAL A 157 -12.07 11.13 -0.40
CA VAL A 157 -11.43 10.51 0.77
C VAL A 157 -12.47 9.91 1.72
N LYS A 158 -13.54 10.65 2.04
CA LYS A 158 -14.63 10.15 2.90
C LYS A 158 -15.43 9.02 2.27
N LEU A 159 -15.62 9.02 0.95
CA LEU A 159 -16.26 7.92 0.24
C LEU A 159 -15.41 6.65 0.29
N MET A 160 -14.09 6.78 0.14
CA MET A 160 -13.16 5.65 0.16
C MET A 160 -12.87 5.13 1.57
N PHE A 161 -12.82 6.02 2.56
CA PHE A 161 -12.47 5.72 3.95
C PHE A 161 -13.50 6.36 4.92
N PRO A 162 -14.74 5.83 5.00
CA PRO A 162 -15.83 6.49 5.73
C PRO A 162 -15.57 6.63 7.24
N GLY A 163 -14.69 5.81 7.82
CA GLY A 163 -14.31 5.88 9.23
C GLY A 163 -13.12 6.78 9.53
N ILE A 164 -12.51 7.44 8.54
CA ILE A 164 -11.23 8.11 8.75
C ILE A 164 -11.34 9.35 9.66
N PRO A 165 -10.50 9.47 10.70
CA PRO A 165 -10.43 10.68 11.50
C PRO A 165 -9.94 11.88 10.69
N GLU A 166 -10.47 13.08 10.95
CA GLU A 166 -10.10 14.33 10.25
C GLU A 166 -8.59 14.60 10.26
N ARG A 167 -7.89 14.25 11.35
CA ARG A 167 -6.43 14.36 11.46
C ARG A 167 -5.62 13.49 10.48
N LEU A 168 -6.23 12.45 9.89
CA LEU A 168 -5.59 11.54 8.93
C LEU A 168 -6.03 11.83 7.48
N GLU A 169 -6.89 12.84 7.25
CA GLU A 169 -7.43 13.15 5.93
C GLU A 169 -6.32 13.40 4.90
N PHE A 170 -5.31 14.21 5.25
CA PHE A 170 -4.14 14.45 4.40
C PHE A 170 -3.32 13.19 4.11
N VAL A 171 -3.28 12.22 5.01
CA VAL A 171 -2.56 10.95 4.78
C VAL A 171 -3.32 10.12 3.75
N ALA A 172 -4.66 10.15 3.79
CA ALA A 172 -5.50 9.41 2.86
C ALA A 172 -5.47 9.94 1.43
N GLU A 173 -5.09 11.19 1.21
CA GLU A 173 -4.85 11.71 -0.14
C GLU A 173 -3.71 10.97 -0.86
N TYR A 174 -2.76 10.43 -0.10
CA TYR A 174 -1.60 9.70 -0.62
C TYR A 174 -1.70 8.18 -0.45
N CYS A 175 -2.74 7.70 0.23
CA CYS A 175 -2.98 6.27 0.43
C CYS A 175 -3.60 5.70 -0.81
#